data_AF-A0A2E8YJN4-F1
#
_entry.id   AF-A0A2E8YJN4-F1
#
_cell.length_a   1.000
_cell.length_b   1.000
_cell.length_c   1.000
_cell.angle_alpha   90.00
_cell.angle_beta   90.00
_cell.angle_gamma   90.00
#
_symmetry.space_group_name_H-M   'P 1'
#
loop_
_entity.id
_entity.type
_entity.pdbx_description
1 polymer ?
#
loop_
_entity_poly.entity_id
_entity_poly.type
_entity_poly.pdbx_seq_one_letter_code
_entity_poly.pdbx_strand_id
1 'polypeptide(L)'
;MGTAHDILAAGNPPRSVFLDFPLGNTVGRPFAAEEQHATTRAALEALEGIREPGQIIALDHTWSDDEAWKVSAMKDDRGDQRQPRDLTPRYQFEDDRIAAEG
;
A
#
# COMPACT_ATOMS: atom_id res chain seq x y z
N MET A 1 3.25 3.23 -6.66
CA MET A 1 3.06 4.06 -5.45
C MET A 1 3.01 3.16 -4.22
N GLY A 2 3.43 3.63 -3.05
CA GLY A 2 3.44 2.84 -1.80
C GLY A 2 3.74 3.70 -0.56
N THR A 3 3.65 3.11 0.63
CA THR A 3 3.86 3.83 1.92
C THR A 3 4.95 3.23 2.80
N ALA A 4 5.71 2.26 2.30
CA ALA A 4 6.92 1.75 2.94
C ALA A 4 8.10 2.03 2.02
N HIS A 5 8.82 3.12 2.30
CA HIS A 5 9.89 3.60 1.42
C HIS A 5 11.03 2.58 1.27
N ASP A 6 11.42 1.95 2.36
CA ASP A 6 12.47 0.94 2.41
C ASP A 6 12.10 -0.31 1.59
N ILE A 7 10.87 -0.80 1.73
CA ILE A 7 10.33 -1.93 0.95
C ILE A 7 10.26 -1.56 -0.53
N LEU A 8 9.76 -0.36 -0.86
CA LEU A 8 9.74 0.13 -2.24
C LEU A 8 11.15 0.20 -2.83
N ALA A 9 12.09 0.80 -2.10
CA ALA A 9 13.47 0.93 -2.55
C ALA A 9 14.12 -0.45 -2.77
N ALA A 10 13.90 -1.40 -1.86
CA ALA A 10 14.39 -2.78 -2.00
C ALA A 10 13.81 -3.49 -3.24
N GLY A 11 12.54 -3.23 -3.57
CA GLY A 11 11.92 -3.73 -4.80
C GLY A 11 12.42 -3.08 -6.09
N ASN A 12 13.15 -1.96 -6.00
CA ASN A 12 13.69 -1.16 -7.10
C ASN A 12 12.72 -0.99 -8.29
N PRO A 13 11.49 -0.48 -8.05
CA PRO A 13 10.51 -0.32 -9.12
C PRO A 13 11.02 0.69 -10.16
N PRO A 14 10.71 0.51 -11.45
CA PRO A 14 11.16 1.42 -12.49
C PRO A 14 10.67 2.84 -12.26
N ARG A 15 9.45 3.00 -11.74
CA ARG A 15 8.83 4.30 -11.42
C ARG A 15 7.93 4.11 -10.21
N SER A 16 8.10 4.93 -9.18
CA SER A 16 7.16 4.93 -8.06
C SER A 16 7.03 6.30 -7.42
N VAL A 17 5.98 6.40 -6.60
CA VAL A 17 5.68 7.53 -5.74
C VAL A 17 5.52 6.99 -4.32
N PHE A 18 5.95 7.76 -3.33
CA PHE A 18 5.94 7.40 -1.93
C PHE A 18 5.13 8.42 -1.11
N LEU A 19 4.35 7.93 -0.15
CA LEU A 19 3.68 8.72 0.88
C LEU A 19 4.09 8.20 2.25
N ASP A 20 4.44 9.10 3.17
CA ASP A 20 4.83 8.74 4.54
C ASP A 20 3.61 8.54 5.45
N PHE A 21 2.74 7.61 5.05
CA PHE A 21 1.45 7.30 5.69
C PHE A 21 1.46 5.89 6.29
N PRO A 22 0.53 5.54 7.21
CA PRO A 22 0.42 4.18 7.71
C PRO A 22 0.19 3.18 6.58
N LEU A 23 0.83 2.01 6.68
CA LEU A 23 0.66 0.88 5.75
C LEU A 23 -0.82 0.63 5.46
N GLY A 24 -1.14 0.52 4.16
CA GLY A 24 -2.52 0.35 3.65
C GLY A 24 -3.20 1.64 3.18
N ASN A 25 -2.63 2.82 3.43
CA ASN A 25 -3.18 4.12 3.02
C ASN A 25 -2.43 4.70 1.81
N THR A 26 -2.22 3.89 0.78
CA THR A 26 -1.32 4.22 -0.36
C THR A 26 -1.80 5.33 -1.28
N VAL A 27 -3.08 5.67 -1.24
CA VAL A 27 -3.65 6.74 -2.08
C VAL A 27 -3.92 8.00 -1.26
N GLY A 28 -3.95 7.94 0.07
CA GLY A 28 -4.24 9.09 0.91
C GLY A 28 -5.00 8.71 2.18
N ARG A 29 -5.40 9.70 2.96
CA ARG A 29 -6.22 9.54 4.17
C ARG A 29 -7.64 9.04 3.84
N PRO A 30 -8.27 8.26 4.74
CA PRO A 30 -9.66 7.88 4.60
C PRO A 30 -10.56 9.10 4.40
N PHE A 31 -11.48 9.01 3.43
CA PHE A 31 -12.48 10.05 3.11
C PHE A 31 -11.92 11.40 2.63
N ALA A 32 -10.61 11.51 2.38
CA ALA A 32 -9.98 12.71 1.83
C ALA A 32 -9.88 12.66 0.30
N ALA A 33 -11.02 12.74 -0.40
CA ALA A 33 -11.09 12.53 -1.85
C ALA A 33 -10.15 13.44 -2.67
N GLU A 34 -10.01 14.72 -2.31
CA GLU A 34 -9.12 15.65 -3.00
C GLU A 34 -7.64 15.24 -2.89
N GLU A 35 -7.19 14.85 -1.70
CA GLU A 35 -5.83 14.33 -1.47
C GLU A 35 -5.60 13.02 -2.23
N GLN A 36 -6.62 12.15 -2.25
CA GLN A 36 -6.59 10.88 -2.97
C GLN A 36 -6.46 11.08 -4.49
N HIS A 37 -7.19 12.05 -5.04
CA HIS A 37 -7.09 12.43 -6.43
C HIS A 37 -5.73 13.06 -6.76
N ALA A 38 -5.22 13.95 -5.90
CA ALA A 38 -3.92 14.57 -6.07
C ALA A 38 -2.78 13.54 -6.07
N THR A 39 -2.82 12.59 -5.13
CA THR A 39 -1.86 11.49 -5.05
C THR A 39 -1.90 10.59 -6.28
N THR A 40 -3.10 10.23 -6.73
CA THR A 40 -3.29 9.42 -7.94
C THR A 40 -2.75 10.13 -9.17
N ARG A 41 -3.05 11.43 -9.31
CA ARG A 41 -2.52 12.27 -10.38
C ARG A 41 -0.99 12.30 -10.39
N ALA A 42 -0.38 12.58 -9.24
CA ALA A 42 1.08 12.63 -9.12
C ALA A 42 1.75 11.31 -9.54
N ALA A 43 1.13 10.17 -9.24
CA ALA A 43 1.66 8.88 -9.69
C ALA A 43 1.48 8.62 -11.19
N LEU A 44 0.40 9.11 -11.80
CA LEU A 44 0.25 9.06 -13.26
C LEU A 44 1.28 9.97 -13.94
N GLU A 45 1.50 11.18 -13.41
CA GLU A 45 2.52 12.11 -13.89
C GLU A 45 3.93 11.53 -13.72
N ALA A 46 4.19 10.77 -12.65
CA ALA A 46 5.46 10.07 -12.47
C ALA A 46 5.75 9.04 -13.58
N LEU A 47 4.72 8.50 -14.26
CA LEU A 47 4.92 7.58 -15.38
C LEU A 47 5.62 8.24 -16.56
N GLU A 48 5.38 9.54 -16.79
CA GLU A 48 6.02 10.31 -17.86
C GLU A 48 7.23 11.11 -17.38
N GLY A 49 7.23 11.57 -16.12
CA GLY A 49 8.26 12.42 -15.55
C GLY A 49 9.53 11.66 -15.16
N ILE A 50 9.41 10.41 -14.69
CA ILE A 50 10.56 9.60 -14.31
C ILE A 50 11.21 9.00 -15.57
N ARG A 51 12.47 9.39 -15.80
CA ARG A 51 13.27 8.94 -16.95
C ARG A 51 14.27 7.85 -16.59
N GLU A 52 14.75 7.84 -15.34
CA GLU A 52 15.68 6.82 -14.87
C GLU A 52 14.94 5.76 -14.04
N PRO A 53 15.22 4.46 -14.23
CA PRO A 53 14.63 3.41 -13.41
C PRO A 53 15.07 3.53 -11.94
N GLY A 54 14.21 3.13 -11.01
CA GLY A 54 14.52 3.13 -9.58
C GLY A 54 14.22 4.47 -8.89
N GLN A 55 13.78 5.50 -9.62
CA GLN A 55 13.39 6.75 -8.99
C GLN A 55 12.05 6.59 -8.23
N ILE A 56 12.04 7.15 -7.01
CA ILE A 56 10.87 7.22 -6.14
C ILE A 56 10.65 8.69 -5.79
N ILE A 57 9.49 9.24 -6.16
CA ILE A 57 9.10 10.61 -5.79
C ILE A 57 8.35 10.56 -4.46
N ALA A 58 8.89 11.21 -3.42
CA ALA A 58 8.16 11.39 -2.16
C ALA A 58 7.18 12.57 -2.28
N LEU A 59 5.90 12.35 -1.97
CA LEU A 59 4.89 13.42 -1.92
C LEU A 59 4.91 14.11 -0.56
N ASP A 60 4.70 15.43 -0.57
CA ASP A 60 4.63 16.27 0.62
C ASP A 60 3.21 16.30 1.18
N HIS A 61 2.75 15.14 1.67
CA HIS A 61 1.49 14.99 2.37
C HIS A 61 1.74 14.59 3.82
N THR A 62 0.95 15.15 4.73
CA THR A 62 1.07 14.89 6.17
C THR A 62 -0.13 14.09 6.66
N TRP A 63 0.11 12.97 7.33
CA TRP A 63 -0.95 12.11 7.86
C TRP A 63 -1.73 12.78 9.00
N SER A 64 -1.00 13.37 9.95
CA SER A 64 -1.53 14.09 11.10
C SER A 64 -0.55 15.16 11.56
N ASP A 65 -1.02 16.13 12.35
CA ASP A 65 -0.20 17.24 12.86
C ASP A 65 0.98 16.76 13.73
N ASP A 66 0.87 15.56 14.31
CA ASP A 66 1.92 14.90 15.07
C ASP A 66 2.32 13.54 14.47
N GLU A 67 3.44 13.00 14.96
CA GLU A 67 4.00 11.71 14.53
C GLU A 67 3.69 10.56 15.49
N ALA A 68 2.75 10.74 16.43
CA ALA A 68 2.41 9.70 17.40
C ALA A 68 1.84 8.44 16.73
N TRP A 69 1.25 8.59 15.54
CA TRP A 69 0.77 7.49 14.72
C TRP A 69 1.90 6.52 14.32
N LYS A 70 3.13 6.99 14.09
CA LYS A 70 4.27 6.11 13.70
C LYS A 70 4.58 5.12 14.80
N VAL A 71 4.60 5.61 16.05
CA VAL A 71 4.78 4.76 17.23
C VAL A 71 3.65 3.74 17.34
N SER A 72 2.40 4.16 17.14
CA SER A 72 1.24 3.25 17.16
C SER A 72 1.30 2.20 16.05
N ALA A 73 1.69 2.60 14.84
CA ALA A 73 1.77 1.72 13.67
C ALA A 73 2.88 0.66 13.80
N MET A 74 3.98 0.99 14.48
CA MET A 74 5.11 0.09 14.72
C MET A 74 4.94 -0.82 15.94
N LYS A 75 3.88 -0.64 16.74
CA LYS A 75 3.62 -1.53 17.89
C LYS A 75 3.22 -2.93 17.42
N ASP A 76 3.99 -3.90 17.91
CA ASP A 76 3.75 -5.35 17.77
C ASP A 76 3.15 -5.95 19.05
N ASP A 77 2.29 -5.21 19.75
CA ASP A 77 1.59 -5.68 20.96
C ASP A 77 0.35 -6.53 20.63
N ARG A 78 0.02 -6.63 19.33
CA ARG A 78 -1.15 -7.35 18.81
C ARG A 78 -0.91 -8.84 18.58
N GLY A 79 0.33 -9.30 18.66
CA GLY A 79 0.71 -10.69 18.38
C GLY A 79 0.40 -11.13 16.94
N ASP A 80 0.37 -12.44 16.70
CA ASP A 80 0.04 -12.98 15.39
C ASP A 80 -1.46 -12.81 15.07
N GLN A 81 -1.77 -11.79 14.28
CA GLN A 81 -3.12 -11.48 13.82
C GLN A 81 -3.51 -12.25 12.54
N ARG A 82 -2.62 -13.10 12.00
CA ARG A 82 -2.93 -13.88 10.81
C ARG A 82 -3.99 -14.91 11.16
N GLN A 83 -4.92 -15.13 10.24
CA GLN A 83 -5.88 -16.22 10.37
C GLN A 83 -5.13 -17.56 10.45
N PRO A 84 -5.60 -18.51 11.30
CA PRO A 84 -4.99 -19.83 11.38
C PRO A 84 -5.01 -20.48 10.00
N ARG A 85 -3.89 -21.11 9.64
CA ARG A 85 -3.81 -21.88 8.41
C ARG A 85 -4.66 -23.13 8.57
N ASP A 86 -5.68 -23.27 7.73
CA ASP A 86 -6.45 -24.49 7.59
C ASP A 86 -6.20 -25.12 6.21
N LEU A 87 -6.56 -26.39 6.04
CA LEU A 87 -6.44 -27.11 4.77
C LEU A 87 -7.71 -27.00 3.90
N THR A 88 -8.69 -26.21 4.33
CA THR A 88 -9.96 -26.04 3.63
C THR A 88 -9.71 -25.24 2.36
N PRO A 89 -9.94 -25.80 1.16
CA PRO A 89 -9.87 -25.03 -0.06
C PRO A 89 -10.85 -23.86 -0.01
N ARG A 90 -10.44 -22.68 -0.48
CA ARG A 90 -11.27 -21.48 -0.56
C ARG A 90 -11.55 -21.21 -2.03
N TYR A 91 -12.83 -21.28 -2.41
CA TYR A 91 -13.31 -21.04 -3.77
C TYR A 91 -13.94 -19.65 -3.87
N GLN A 92 -13.82 -18.99 -5.03
CA GLN A 92 -14.47 -17.71 -5.26
C GLN A 92 -15.98 -17.93 -5.50
N PHE A 93 -16.34 -18.95 -6.26
CA PHE A 93 -17.71 -19.38 -6.53
C PHE A 93 -17.90 -20.89 -6.33
N GLU A 94 -19.16 -21.31 -6.23
CA GLU A 94 -19.51 -22.73 -6.07
C GLU A 94 -19.14 -23.57 -7.30
N ASP A 95 -19.23 -22.99 -8.50
CA ASP A 95 -18.82 -23.66 -9.73
C ASP A 95 -17.33 -24.01 -9.72
N ASP A 96 -16.48 -23.18 -9.10
CA ASP A 96 -15.05 -23.47 -8.94
C ASP A 96 -14.81 -24.68 -8.04
N ARG A 97 -15.62 -24.84 -6.99
CA ARG A 97 -15.58 -26.00 -6.10
C ARG A 97 -15.97 -27.26 -6.85
N ILE A 98 -17.09 -27.22 -7.57
CA ILE A 98 -17.60 -28.35 -8.35
C ILE A 98 -16.56 -28.78 -9.39
N ALA A 99 -15.93 -27.84 -10.10
CA ALA A 99 -14.92 -28.15 -11.12
C ALA A 99 -13.62 -28.74 -10.53
N ALA A 100 -13.26 -28.39 -9.29
CA ALA A 100 -12.05 -28.90 -8.63
C ALA A 100 -12.26 -30.23 -7.91
N GLU A 101 -13.48 -30.49 -7.42
CA GLU A 101 -13.80 -31.67 -6.58
C GLU A 101 -14.62 -32.76 -7.31
N GLY A 102 -15.20 -32.47 -8.47
CA GLY A 102 -15.97 -33.40 -9.31
C GLY A 102 -15.12 -34.10 -10.38
#